data_AF-A0A837C6C6-F1
#
_entry.id   AF-A0A837C6C6-F1
#
_cell.length_a   1.000
_cell.length_b   1.000
_cell.length_c   1.000
_cell.angle_alpha   90.00
_cell.angle_beta   90.00
_cell.angle_gamma   90.00
#
_symmetry.space_group_name_H-M   'P 1'
#
loop_
_entity.id
_entity.type
_entity.pdbx_description
1 polymer ?
#
loop_
_entity_poly.entity_id
_entity_poly.type
_entity_poly.pdbx_seq_one_letter_code
_entity_poly.pdbx_strand_id
1 'polypeptide(L)'
;MTAFCRPAPWLALAVMLAATPALAASGPPPDYILTDNADLAFTSPDGATRIEQYMKDSKDFDVKWQAWARNGERMTELKPEQGYGAGFRFTSDSQWLVRMQKTGSGEQDLFLYHVENGAFVSATKKSLSDLAWAYFHSRPDTKNMKLDYHISANLMKGTEDAYRWLGVDWPNNRYLLISLSGEMGKHPKNVAVKGLADWKCRYDLKTGKFDVPAMFAKGNAEALNWEIKR
;
A
#
# COMPACT_ATOMS: atom_id res chain seq x y z
N MET A 1 -36.08 -30.42 63.09
CA MET A 1 -36.63 -30.30 61.72
C MET A 1 -37.85 -29.41 61.88
N THR A 2 -38.00 -28.19 61.37
CA THR A 2 -37.67 -27.44 60.13
C THR A 2 -38.34 -26.07 60.36
N ALA A 3 -38.04 -24.91 59.77
CA ALA A 3 -36.92 -24.29 59.07
C ALA A 3 -37.26 -22.79 59.09
N PHE A 4 -36.31 -21.91 59.40
CA PHE A 4 -36.48 -20.45 59.35
C PHE A 4 -36.28 -19.95 57.91
N CYS A 5 -37.26 -19.26 57.34
CA CYS A 5 -37.11 -18.55 56.06
C CYS A 5 -36.63 -17.11 56.30
N ARG A 6 -35.47 -16.75 55.74
CA ARG A 6 -34.99 -15.36 55.62
C ARG A 6 -35.35 -14.80 54.23
N PRO A 7 -35.67 -13.49 54.10
CA PRO A 7 -35.80 -12.87 52.79
C PRO A 7 -34.42 -12.49 52.24
N ALA A 8 -34.15 -12.81 50.97
CA ALA A 8 -32.96 -12.38 50.24
C ALA A 8 -33.23 -11.02 49.55
N PRO A 9 -32.32 -10.04 49.63
CA PRO A 9 -32.44 -8.80 48.87
C PRO A 9 -31.95 -9.01 47.44
N TRP A 10 -32.81 -8.74 46.45
CA TRP A 10 -32.45 -8.71 45.03
C TRP A 10 -31.70 -7.41 44.71
N LEU A 11 -30.42 -7.52 44.35
CA LEU A 11 -29.66 -6.45 43.71
C LEU A 11 -30.01 -6.40 42.21
N ALA A 12 -30.75 -5.37 41.80
CA ALA A 12 -30.91 -5.03 40.39
C ALA A 12 -29.70 -4.18 39.95
N LEU A 13 -28.80 -4.76 39.15
CA LEU A 13 -27.69 -4.06 38.54
C LEU A 13 -28.14 -3.47 37.19
N ALA A 14 -28.43 -2.17 37.16
CA ALA A 14 -28.69 -1.45 35.92
C ALA A 14 -27.37 -1.19 35.18
N VAL A 15 -27.11 -1.94 34.11
CA VAL A 15 -25.99 -1.69 33.20
C VAL A 15 -26.40 -0.53 32.27
N MET A 16 -25.94 0.68 32.57
CA MET A 16 -25.98 1.78 31.61
C MET A 16 -24.88 1.53 30.57
N LEU A 17 -25.28 1.17 29.34
CA LEU A 17 -24.39 1.26 28.18
C LEU A 17 -24.12 2.74 27.92
N ALA A 18 -23.00 3.24 28.43
CA ALA A 18 -22.42 4.48 27.95
C ALA A 18 -21.97 4.27 26.50
N ALA A 19 -22.75 4.76 25.55
CA ALA A 19 -22.29 4.90 24.17
C ALA A 19 -21.13 5.91 24.18
N THR A 20 -19.90 5.42 24.08
CA THR A 20 -18.76 6.28 23.80
C THR A 20 -18.98 6.92 22.43
N PRO A 21 -18.89 8.26 22.31
CA PRO A 21 -18.89 8.86 20.99
C PRO A 21 -17.68 8.30 20.25
N ALA A 22 -17.94 7.63 19.12
CA ALA A 22 -16.87 7.34 18.17
C ALA A 22 -16.22 8.68 17.84
N LEU A 23 -14.95 8.85 18.20
CA LEU A 23 -14.18 10.02 17.77
C LEU A 23 -14.32 10.08 16.25
N ALA A 24 -15.09 11.06 15.76
CA ALA A 24 -14.94 11.51 14.39
C ALA A 24 -13.48 11.97 14.32
N ALA A 25 -12.63 11.16 13.68
CA ALA A 25 -11.27 11.54 13.43
C ALA A 25 -11.33 12.89 12.72
N SER A 26 -10.83 13.92 13.41
CA SER A 26 -10.70 15.26 12.86
C SER A 26 -10.04 15.13 11.49
N GLY A 27 -10.63 15.77 10.48
CA GLY A 27 -10.09 15.79 9.13
C GLY A 27 -8.68 16.39 9.06
N PRO A 28 -8.17 16.65 7.85
CA PRO A 28 -6.83 17.22 7.69
C PRO A 28 -6.67 18.51 8.49
N PRO A 29 -5.45 18.80 8.99
CA PRO A 29 -5.19 20.05 9.69
C PRO A 29 -5.51 21.27 8.81
N PRO A 30 -5.90 22.43 9.39
CA PRO A 30 -6.41 23.57 8.61
C PRO A 30 -5.44 24.18 7.58
N ASP A 31 -4.15 23.97 7.76
CA ASP A 31 -3.08 24.43 6.87
C ASP A 31 -2.78 23.47 5.71
N TYR A 32 -3.45 22.32 5.66
CA TYR A 32 -3.43 21.39 4.54
C TYR A 32 -4.61 21.71 3.61
N ILE A 33 -4.30 22.15 2.41
CA ILE A 33 -5.28 22.57 1.40
C ILE A 33 -5.55 21.41 0.45
N LEU A 34 -6.83 21.09 0.22
CA LEU A 34 -7.22 20.06 -0.74
C LEU A 34 -6.72 20.45 -2.13
N THR A 35 -6.06 19.52 -2.82
CA THR A 35 -5.68 19.72 -4.21
C THR A 35 -6.92 19.77 -5.12
N ASP A 36 -6.93 20.72 -6.05
CA ASP A 36 -7.92 20.83 -7.13
C ASP A 36 -7.55 19.98 -8.36
N ASN A 37 -6.41 19.29 -8.32
CA ASN A 37 -5.96 18.42 -9.39
C ASN A 37 -6.84 17.14 -9.47
N ALA A 38 -7.62 17.04 -10.54
CA ALA A 38 -8.49 15.89 -10.79
C ALA A 38 -7.72 14.56 -10.93
N ASP A 39 -6.47 14.59 -11.42
CA ASP A 39 -5.63 13.39 -11.56
C ASP A 39 -5.16 12.81 -10.22
N LEU A 40 -5.32 13.58 -9.13
CA LEU A 40 -4.98 13.18 -7.77
C LEU A 40 -6.22 12.79 -6.94
N ALA A 41 -7.40 12.77 -7.55
CA ALA A 41 -8.63 12.29 -6.94
C ALA A 41 -8.92 10.85 -7.39
N PHE A 42 -9.08 9.94 -6.42
CA PHE A 42 -9.38 8.53 -6.70
C PHE A 42 -10.64 8.12 -5.95
N THR A 43 -11.52 7.35 -6.59
CA THR A 43 -12.74 6.85 -5.95
C THR A 43 -12.74 5.33 -6.01
N SER A 44 -13.18 4.68 -4.94
CA SER A 44 -13.32 3.23 -4.88
C SER A 44 -14.34 2.73 -5.92
N PRO A 45 -14.21 1.50 -6.43
CA PRO A 45 -15.12 0.93 -7.44
C PRO A 45 -16.61 0.97 -7.06
N ASP A 46 -16.92 0.78 -5.77
CA ASP A 46 -18.27 0.88 -5.21
C ASP A 46 -18.75 2.33 -4.98
N GLY A 47 -17.92 3.34 -5.25
CA GLY A 47 -18.23 4.76 -5.09
C GLY A 47 -18.25 5.26 -3.65
N ALA A 48 -18.05 4.38 -2.66
CA ALA A 48 -18.25 4.71 -1.25
C ALA A 48 -17.10 5.52 -0.64
N THR A 49 -15.88 5.35 -1.14
CA THR A 49 -14.69 6.00 -0.58
C THR A 49 -13.97 6.83 -1.63
N ARG A 50 -13.70 8.10 -1.31
CA ARG A 50 -12.86 9.00 -2.11
C ARG A 50 -11.52 9.20 -1.41
N ILE A 51 -10.44 9.07 -2.16
CA ILE A 51 -9.10 9.47 -1.72
C ILE A 51 -8.90 10.93 -2.09
N GLU A 52 -8.61 11.71 -1.07
CA GLU A 52 -8.36 13.14 -1.16
C GLU A 52 -6.91 13.40 -0.76
N GLN A 53 -6.25 14.27 -1.51
CA GLN A 53 -4.86 14.61 -1.28
C GLN A 53 -4.77 16.08 -0.91
N TYR A 54 -4.19 16.34 0.25
CA TYR A 54 -4.05 17.67 0.79
C TYR A 54 -2.58 18.04 0.82
N MET A 55 -2.30 19.27 0.43
CA MET A 55 -0.97 19.82 0.32
C MET A 55 -0.84 20.99 1.28
N LYS A 56 0.26 21.00 2.02
CA LYS A 56 0.72 22.16 2.78
C LYS A 56 1.97 22.69 2.11
N ASP A 57 1.89 23.92 1.66
CA ASP A 57 3.05 24.66 1.18
C ASP A 57 3.91 25.09 2.37
N SER A 58 5.23 25.06 2.20
CA SER A 58 6.17 25.61 3.17
C SER A 58 7.17 26.51 2.47
N LYS A 59 7.59 27.57 3.17
CA LYS A 59 8.41 28.64 2.58
C LYS A 59 9.80 28.18 2.09
N ASP A 60 10.23 26.97 2.47
CA ASP A 60 11.60 26.48 2.31
C ASP A 60 11.69 25.18 1.48
N PHE A 61 10.80 24.98 0.49
CA PHE A 61 10.77 23.82 -0.44
C PHE A 61 10.33 22.48 0.17
N ASP A 62 9.95 22.43 1.45
CA ASP A 62 9.41 21.24 2.11
C ASP A 62 7.89 21.18 1.94
N VAL A 63 7.43 20.92 0.72
CA VAL A 63 6.00 20.66 0.47
C VAL A 63 5.60 19.37 1.16
N LYS A 64 4.51 19.40 1.92
CA LYS A 64 3.98 18.24 2.63
C LYS A 64 2.66 17.80 2.05
N TRP A 65 2.51 16.50 1.86
CA TRP A 65 1.34 15.86 1.30
C TRP A 65 0.77 14.85 2.28
N GLN A 66 -0.52 14.96 2.54
CA GLN A 66 -1.32 13.97 3.23
C GLN A 66 -2.37 13.40 2.29
N ALA A 67 -2.57 12.09 2.36
CA ALA A 67 -3.68 11.43 1.69
C ALA A 67 -4.70 11.00 2.72
N TRP A 68 -5.98 11.18 2.42
CA TRP A 68 -7.09 10.88 3.32
C TRP A 68 -8.15 10.08 2.58
N ALA A 69 -8.60 8.98 3.18
CA ALA A 69 -9.78 8.25 2.73
C ALA A 69 -11.04 8.86 3.35
N ARG A 70 -11.92 9.43 2.53
CA ARG A 70 -13.22 9.96 2.92
C ARG A 70 -14.33 8.98 2.56
N ASN A 71 -15.12 8.58 3.54
CA ASN A 71 -16.34 7.78 3.37
C ASN A 71 -17.48 8.49 4.14
N GLY A 72 -18.36 9.17 3.41
CA GLY A 72 -19.32 10.12 4.01
C GLY A 72 -18.59 11.20 4.80
N GLU A 73 -18.96 11.38 6.06
CA GLU A 73 -18.31 12.32 6.99
C GLU A 73 -17.03 11.77 7.63
N ARG A 74 -16.80 10.45 7.54
CA ARG A 74 -15.63 9.82 8.13
C ARG A 74 -14.41 10.07 7.26
N MET A 75 -13.34 10.56 7.87
CA MET A 75 -12.05 10.72 7.23
C MET A 75 -10.97 9.93 7.98
N THR A 76 -10.07 9.28 7.24
CA THR A 76 -8.95 8.55 7.83
C THR A 76 -7.68 8.86 7.06
N GLU A 77 -6.65 9.35 7.76
CA GLU A 77 -5.35 9.65 7.17
C GLU A 77 -4.66 8.35 6.73
N LEU A 78 -4.28 8.30 5.46
CA LEU A 78 -3.47 7.23 4.88
C LEU A 78 -1.99 7.54 5.11
N LYS A 79 -1.55 7.33 6.34
CA LYS A 79 -0.16 7.57 6.75
C LYS A 79 0.84 6.75 5.92
N PRO A 80 2.09 7.22 5.77
CA PRO A 80 2.65 8.45 6.34
C PRO A 80 2.40 9.70 5.48
N GLU A 81 2.67 10.87 6.05
CA GLU A 81 2.87 12.12 5.31
C GLU A 81 4.11 12.02 4.40
N GLN A 82 4.06 12.66 3.23
CA GLN A 82 5.06 12.52 2.17
C GLN A 82 5.42 13.86 1.53
N GLY A 83 6.52 13.90 0.77
CA GLY A 83 6.97 15.10 0.03
C GLY A 83 6.26 15.32 -1.32
N TYR A 84 5.48 14.34 -1.78
CA TYR A 84 4.80 14.37 -3.08
C TYR A 84 3.40 13.76 -3.00
N GLY A 85 2.52 14.19 -3.89
CA GLY A 85 1.28 13.48 -4.17
C GLY A 85 1.54 12.04 -4.64
N ALA A 86 0.54 11.19 -4.47
CA ALA A 86 0.61 9.76 -4.79
C ALA A 86 -0.48 9.36 -5.78
N GLY A 87 -0.22 8.27 -6.50
CA GLY A 87 -1.26 7.54 -7.20
C GLY A 87 -1.90 6.50 -6.28
N PHE A 88 -3.14 6.13 -6.56
CA PHE A 88 -3.86 5.10 -5.81
C PHE A 88 -4.52 4.08 -6.74
N ARG A 89 -4.55 2.82 -6.31
CA ARG A 89 -5.29 1.73 -6.96
C ARG A 89 -6.06 0.93 -5.94
N PHE A 90 -7.36 0.83 -6.16
CA PHE A 90 -8.23 -0.07 -5.41
C PHE A 90 -8.23 -1.45 -6.07
N THR A 91 -8.43 -2.50 -5.28
CA THR A 91 -8.95 -3.77 -5.81
C THR A 91 -10.41 -3.61 -6.23
N SER A 92 -10.87 -4.45 -7.16
CA SER A 92 -12.23 -4.33 -7.72
C SER A 92 -13.36 -4.47 -6.69
N ASP A 93 -13.08 -5.09 -5.55
CA ASP A 93 -14.01 -5.27 -4.42
C ASP A 93 -13.98 -4.11 -3.40
N SER A 94 -13.23 -3.03 -3.68
CA SER A 94 -13.01 -1.90 -2.78
C SER A 94 -12.39 -2.25 -1.41
N GLN A 95 -11.90 -3.48 -1.20
CA GLN A 95 -11.41 -3.91 0.13
C GLN A 95 -9.95 -3.54 0.39
N TRP A 96 -9.16 -3.38 -0.68
CA TRP A 96 -7.74 -3.07 -0.60
C TRP A 96 -7.40 -1.82 -1.41
N LEU A 97 -6.40 -1.11 -0.93
CA LEU A 97 -5.89 0.10 -1.52
C LEU A 97 -4.38 0.07 -1.54
N VAL A 98 -3.80 0.23 -2.72
CA VAL A 98 -2.36 0.41 -2.91
C VAL A 98 -2.09 1.88 -3.19
N ARG A 99 -1.23 2.50 -2.38
CA ARG A 99 -0.66 3.82 -2.64
C ARG A 99 0.67 3.66 -3.36
N MET A 100 0.77 4.27 -4.53
CA MET A 100 1.98 4.37 -5.33
C MET A 100 2.60 5.74 -5.05
N GLN A 101 3.49 5.78 -4.06
CA GLN A 101 4.09 7.00 -3.54
C GLN A 101 5.35 7.35 -4.33
N LYS A 102 5.34 8.48 -5.02
CA LYS A 102 6.57 9.05 -5.59
C LYS A 102 7.48 9.54 -4.47
N THR A 103 8.77 9.20 -4.52
CA THR A 103 9.76 9.63 -3.51
C THR A 103 10.76 10.64 -4.06
N GLY A 104 10.84 10.81 -5.39
CA GLY A 104 11.80 11.72 -6.02
C GLY A 104 12.06 11.36 -7.49
N SER A 105 13.33 11.39 -7.89
CA SER A 105 13.88 11.18 -9.25
C SER A 105 13.52 9.83 -9.91
N GLY A 106 12.23 9.61 -10.19
CA GLY A 106 11.73 8.37 -10.80
C GLY A 106 11.59 7.19 -9.82
N GLU A 107 11.86 7.41 -8.53
CA GLU A 107 11.71 6.40 -7.49
C GLU A 107 10.29 6.37 -6.93
N GLN A 108 9.87 5.17 -6.53
CA GLN A 108 8.53 4.93 -6.01
C GLN A 108 8.58 3.94 -4.84
N ASP A 109 7.76 4.23 -3.83
CA ASP A 109 7.42 3.34 -2.73
C ASP A 109 5.94 2.92 -2.82
N LEU A 110 5.61 1.78 -2.23
CA LEU A 110 4.27 1.20 -2.22
C LEU A 110 3.81 1.04 -0.79
N PHE A 111 2.63 1.56 -0.47
CA PHE A 111 1.96 1.30 0.81
C PHE A 111 0.68 0.51 0.55
N LEU A 112 0.36 -0.40 1.47
CA LEU A 112 -0.82 -1.25 1.40
C LEU A 112 -1.77 -0.92 2.55
N TYR A 113 -3.04 -0.72 2.22
CA TYR A 113 -4.10 -0.51 3.18
C TYR A 113 -5.24 -1.50 2.93
N HIS A 114 -5.94 -1.88 3.99
CA HIS A 114 -7.18 -2.66 3.90
C HIS A 114 -8.29 -1.99 4.68
N VAL A 115 -9.53 -2.29 4.32
CA VAL A 115 -10.69 -1.88 5.11
C VAL A 115 -10.74 -2.66 6.41
N GLU A 116 -10.86 -1.95 7.53
CA GLU A 116 -11.15 -2.48 8.85
C GLU A 116 -12.20 -1.58 9.51
N ASN A 117 -13.30 -2.15 9.99
CA ASN A 117 -14.40 -1.41 10.63
C ASN A 117 -14.92 -0.22 9.78
N GLY A 118 -14.87 -0.35 8.46
CA GLY A 118 -15.31 0.68 7.50
C GLY A 118 -14.34 1.86 7.35
N ALA A 119 -13.06 1.68 7.65
CA ALA A 119 -12.00 2.66 7.41
C ALA A 119 -10.76 1.96 6.84
N PHE A 120 -9.98 2.65 6.01
CA PHE A 120 -8.70 2.10 5.54
C PHE A 120 -7.62 2.24 6.61
N VAL A 121 -6.95 1.14 6.93
CA VAL A 121 -5.82 1.07 7.87
C VAL A 121 -4.60 0.45 7.19
N SER A 122 -3.39 0.77 7.66
CA SER A 122 -2.17 0.20 7.10
C SER A 122 -2.17 -1.32 7.29
N ALA A 123 -2.08 -2.07 6.20
CA ALA A 123 -2.07 -3.53 6.22
C ALA A 123 -0.74 -4.11 6.70
N THR A 124 0.33 -3.32 6.60
CA THR A 124 1.70 -3.74 6.89
C THR A 124 2.39 -2.74 7.81
N LYS A 125 3.37 -3.22 8.60
CA LYS A 125 4.19 -2.37 9.48
C LYS A 125 5.29 -1.61 8.71
N LYS A 126 5.78 -2.19 7.62
CA LYS A 126 6.74 -1.60 6.68
C LYS A 126 6.03 -1.31 5.36
N SER A 127 6.64 -0.51 4.48
CA SER A 127 6.12 -0.34 3.13
C SER A 127 6.07 -1.69 2.40
N LEU A 128 5.16 -1.82 1.44
CA LEU A 128 5.06 -2.99 0.60
C LEU A 128 6.33 -3.16 -0.25
N SER A 129 7.00 -2.06 -0.64
CA SER A 129 8.30 -2.13 -1.32
C SER A 129 9.38 -2.73 -0.45
N ASP A 130 9.49 -2.32 0.83
CA ASP A 130 10.46 -2.89 1.76
C ASP A 130 10.27 -4.40 1.89
N LEU A 131 9.02 -4.85 1.95
CA LEU A 131 8.71 -6.27 2.03
C LEU A 131 9.04 -7.00 0.72
N ALA A 132 8.79 -6.38 -0.44
CA ALA A 132 9.12 -6.95 -1.74
C ALA A 132 10.64 -7.07 -1.95
N TRP A 133 11.41 -6.04 -1.57
CA TRP A 133 12.88 -6.06 -1.59
C TRP A 133 13.45 -7.04 -0.57
N ALA A 134 12.87 -7.13 0.63
CA ALA A 134 13.27 -8.15 1.61
C ALA A 134 13.03 -9.56 1.06
N TYR A 135 11.90 -9.80 0.38
CA TYR A 135 11.65 -11.07 -0.31
C TYR A 135 12.68 -11.32 -1.40
N PHE A 136 12.93 -10.35 -2.28
CA PHE A 136 13.95 -10.45 -3.33
C PHE A 136 15.32 -10.84 -2.73
N HIS A 137 15.81 -10.14 -1.71
CA HIS A 137 17.11 -10.46 -1.12
C HIS A 137 17.13 -11.72 -0.25
N SER A 138 15.96 -12.30 0.09
CA SER A 138 15.91 -13.58 0.82
C SER A 138 16.20 -14.79 -0.07
N ARG A 139 16.05 -14.66 -1.40
CA ARG A 139 16.17 -15.80 -2.30
C ARG A 139 17.64 -16.10 -2.66
N PRO A 140 18.02 -17.37 -2.84
CA PRO A 140 19.41 -17.75 -3.11
C PRO A 140 20.02 -17.14 -4.38
N ASP A 141 19.20 -16.94 -5.41
CA ASP A 141 19.58 -16.41 -6.72
C ASP A 141 19.83 -14.89 -6.72
N THR A 142 19.29 -14.16 -5.75
CA THR A 142 19.24 -12.69 -5.74
C THR A 142 19.80 -12.05 -4.47
N LYS A 143 20.05 -12.83 -3.40
CA LYS A 143 20.57 -12.34 -2.11
C LYS A 143 21.85 -11.51 -2.18
N ASN A 144 22.70 -11.76 -3.18
CA ASN A 144 23.99 -11.09 -3.34
C ASN A 144 23.94 -9.89 -4.30
N MET A 145 22.78 -9.62 -4.93
CA MET A 145 22.65 -8.50 -5.85
C MET A 145 22.64 -7.20 -5.05
N LYS A 146 23.47 -6.24 -5.46
CA LYS A 146 23.52 -4.90 -4.88
C LYS A 146 23.16 -3.89 -5.95
N LEU A 147 22.22 -3.00 -5.62
CA LEU A 147 21.82 -1.86 -6.44
C LEU A 147 22.22 -0.59 -5.69
N ASP A 148 22.59 0.45 -6.42
CA ASP A 148 23.10 1.71 -5.87
C ASP A 148 22.18 2.89 -6.19
N TYR A 149 21.43 2.85 -7.30
CA TYR A 149 20.62 3.98 -7.79
C TYR A 149 19.26 3.55 -8.33
N HIS A 150 18.32 4.51 -8.40
CA HIS A 150 16.99 4.36 -9.03
C HIS A 150 16.22 3.11 -8.58
N ILE A 151 16.32 2.81 -7.28
CA ILE A 151 15.73 1.61 -6.69
C ILE A 151 14.22 1.85 -6.53
N SER A 152 13.42 1.01 -7.16
CA SER A 152 11.95 1.17 -7.17
C SER A 152 11.22 -0.15 -7.06
N ALA A 153 10.07 -0.10 -6.39
CA ALA A 153 9.05 -1.14 -6.48
C ALA A 153 7.78 -0.52 -7.10
N ASN A 154 7.30 -1.13 -8.17
CA ASN A 154 6.17 -0.62 -8.93
C ASN A 154 5.03 -1.62 -8.93
N LEU A 155 3.81 -1.15 -8.68
CA LEU A 155 2.61 -1.94 -8.84
C LEU A 155 2.39 -2.14 -10.35
N MET A 156 2.28 -3.39 -10.79
CA MET A 156 1.94 -3.66 -12.18
C MET A 156 0.50 -3.23 -12.48
N LYS A 157 0.26 -2.82 -13.73
CA LYS A 157 -1.09 -2.53 -14.22
C LYS A 157 -1.99 -3.78 -14.13
N GLY A 158 -3.24 -3.59 -13.73
CA GLY A 158 -4.27 -4.64 -13.69
C GLY A 158 -4.72 -5.03 -12.28
N THR A 159 -4.39 -4.28 -11.24
CA THR A 159 -4.96 -4.51 -9.90
C THR A 159 -6.49 -4.43 -9.91
N GLU A 160 -7.02 -3.51 -10.71
CA GLU A 160 -8.45 -3.25 -10.89
C GLU A 160 -9.21 -4.36 -11.61
N ASP A 161 -8.54 -5.18 -12.41
CA ASP A 161 -9.13 -6.27 -13.19
C ASP A 161 -8.59 -7.65 -12.81
N ALA A 162 -7.92 -7.75 -11.64
CA ALA A 162 -7.23 -8.94 -11.16
C ALA A 162 -6.24 -9.53 -12.18
N TYR A 163 -5.62 -8.67 -12.98
CA TYR A 163 -4.59 -8.99 -13.97
C TYR A 163 -5.07 -9.94 -15.06
N ARG A 164 -6.36 -9.89 -15.42
CA ARG A 164 -6.96 -10.76 -16.46
C ARG A 164 -6.22 -10.69 -17.80
N TRP A 165 -5.58 -9.56 -18.11
CA TRP A 165 -4.75 -9.41 -19.31
C TRP A 165 -3.57 -10.38 -19.38
N LEU A 166 -3.15 -10.97 -18.26
CA LEU A 166 -2.13 -12.02 -18.19
C LEU A 166 -2.66 -13.42 -18.52
N GLY A 167 -3.96 -13.56 -18.82
CA GLY A 167 -4.60 -14.87 -19.04
C GLY A 167 -4.70 -15.72 -17.77
N VAL A 168 -4.59 -15.10 -16.60
CA VAL A 168 -4.75 -15.75 -15.29
C VAL A 168 -6.12 -15.46 -14.71
N ASP A 169 -6.70 -16.43 -14.02
CA ASP A 169 -7.92 -16.23 -13.23
C ASP A 169 -7.56 -16.34 -11.75
N TRP A 170 -7.25 -15.19 -11.15
CA TRP A 170 -6.91 -15.10 -9.75
C TRP A 170 -8.15 -14.74 -8.94
N PRO A 171 -8.61 -15.63 -8.05
CA PRO A 171 -9.88 -15.43 -7.36
C PRO A 171 -9.79 -14.22 -6.41
N ASN A 172 -10.92 -13.51 -6.29
CA ASN A 172 -11.20 -12.55 -5.22
C ASN A 172 -10.15 -11.44 -5.05
N ASN A 173 -9.58 -10.92 -6.16
CA ASN A 173 -8.55 -9.88 -6.14
C ASN A 173 -7.35 -10.21 -5.22
N ARG A 174 -7.09 -11.49 -4.96
CA ARG A 174 -6.23 -11.94 -3.86
C ARG A 174 -4.77 -11.50 -3.97
N TYR A 175 -4.31 -11.16 -5.18
CA TYR A 175 -2.90 -10.98 -5.46
C TYR A 175 -2.60 -9.57 -5.93
N LEU A 176 -1.45 -9.06 -5.51
CA LEU A 176 -0.83 -7.89 -6.11
C LEU A 176 0.44 -8.33 -6.83
N LEU A 177 0.73 -7.71 -7.97
CA LEU A 177 1.98 -7.93 -8.70
C LEU A 177 2.86 -6.72 -8.64
N ILE A 178 4.12 -6.95 -8.31
CA ILE A 178 5.11 -5.92 -8.07
C ILE A 178 6.32 -6.20 -8.95
N SER A 179 6.76 -5.20 -9.69
CA SER A 179 8.02 -5.20 -10.42
C SER A 179 9.08 -4.42 -9.64
N LEU A 180 10.28 -4.98 -9.53
CA LEU A 180 11.44 -4.40 -8.88
C LEU A 180 12.47 -4.00 -9.92
N SER A 181 13.08 -2.83 -9.74
CA SER A 181 14.12 -2.32 -10.64
C SER A 181 15.13 -1.46 -9.88
N GLY A 182 16.32 -1.34 -10.44
CA GLY A 182 17.35 -0.43 -9.98
C GLY A 182 18.68 -0.69 -10.67
N GLU A 183 19.62 0.23 -10.48
CA GLU A 183 20.88 0.28 -11.22
C GLU A 183 22.07 0.01 -10.31
N MET A 184 23.11 -0.61 -10.88
CA MET A 184 24.41 -0.79 -10.26
C MET A 184 25.30 0.39 -10.62
N GLY A 185 25.92 1.02 -9.62
CA GLY A 185 26.88 2.09 -9.83
C GLY A 185 28.21 1.61 -10.41
N LYS A 186 28.51 0.31 -10.29
CA LYS A 186 29.72 -0.30 -10.86
C LYS A 186 29.36 -1.25 -12.01
N HIS A 187 29.77 -0.89 -13.22
CA HIS A 187 29.65 -1.74 -14.41
C HIS A 187 30.82 -1.53 -15.39
N PRO A 188 31.04 -2.44 -16.35
CA PRO A 188 32.11 -2.32 -17.35
C PRO A 188 32.01 -1.04 -18.20
N LYS A 189 33.13 -0.58 -18.75
CA LYS A 189 33.19 0.67 -19.56
C LYS A 189 32.36 0.62 -20.84
N ASN A 190 32.16 -0.56 -21.43
CA ASN A 190 31.33 -0.77 -22.62
C ASN A 190 29.83 -0.88 -22.30
N VAL A 191 29.46 -0.80 -21.02
CA VAL A 191 28.09 -0.82 -20.54
C VAL A 191 27.72 0.62 -20.14
N ALA A 192 26.55 1.08 -20.60
CA ALA A 192 25.96 2.35 -20.22
C ALA A 192 25.22 2.25 -18.89
N VAL A 193 24.43 1.18 -18.71
CA VAL A 193 23.66 0.89 -17.49
C VAL A 193 23.68 -0.62 -17.23
N LYS A 194 23.79 -1.02 -15.97
CA LYS A 194 23.63 -2.42 -15.54
C LYS A 194 22.77 -2.44 -14.28
N GLY A 195 21.95 -3.45 -14.09
CA GLY A 195 21.18 -3.56 -12.87
C GLY A 195 20.12 -4.65 -12.90
N LEU A 196 18.99 -4.34 -12.27
CA LEU A 196 17.77 -5.13 -12.27
C LEU A 196 16.71 -4.35 -13.04
N ALA A 197 16.11 -4.95 -14.06
CA ALA A 197 14.97 -4.35 -14.74
C ALA A 197 13.77 -5.29 -14.71
N ASP A 198 12.67 -4.79 -14.13
CA ASP A 198 11.35 -5.40 -14.22
C ASP A 198 11.27 -6.86 -13.72
N TRP A 199 11.98 -7.16 -12.64
CA TRP A 199 11.87 -8.45 -11.93
C TRP A 199 10.58 -8.49 -11.13
N LYS A 200 9.75 -9.52 -11.32
CA LYS A 200 8.38 -9.55 -10.80
C LYS A 200 8.20 -10.54 -9.68
N CYS A 201 7.46 -10.14 -8.65
CA CYS A 201 6.92 -11.02 -7.63
C CYS A 201 5.43 -10.76 -7.42
N ARG A 202 4.79 -11.70 -6.73
CA ARG A 202 3.39 -11.65 -6.36
C ARG A 202 3.27 -11.62 -4.84
N TYR A 203 2.41 -10.74 -4.34
CA TYR A 203 2.03 -10.66 -2.93
C TYR A 203 0.62 -11.22 -2.75
N ASP A 204 0.44 -12.13 -1.80
CA ASP A 204 -0.86 -12.69 -1.44
C ASP A 204 -1.49 -11.91 -0.29
N LEU A 205 -2.55 -11.15 -0.58
CA LEU A 205 -3.27 -10.32 0.38
C LEU A 205 -3.87 -11.11 1.54
N LYS A 206 -4.13 -12.42 1.35
CA LYS A 206 -4.70 -13.28 2.40
C LYS A 206 -3.64 -13.81 3.35
N THR A 207 -2.47 -14.19 2.83
CA THR A 207 -1.42 -14.83 3.63
C THR A 207 -0.30 -13.89 4.04
N GLY A 208 -0.23 -12.71 3.41
CA GLY A 208 0.84 -11.73 3.61
C GLY A 208 2.20 -12.19 3.10
N LYS A 209 2.24 -13.14 2.15
CA LYS A 209 3.46 -13.77 1.66
C LYS A 209 3.75 -13.41 0.21
N PHE A 210 5.04 -13.41 -0.12
CA PHE A 210 5.52 -13.24 -1.48
C PHE A 210 5.88 -14.59 -2.11
N ASP A 211 5.60 -14.71 -3.42
CA ASP A 211 6.12 -15.76 -4.28
C ASP A 211 6.45 -15.25 -5.68
N VAL A 212 7.01 -16.13 -6.52
CA VAL A 212 7.26 -15.86 -7.95
C VAL A 212 6.46 -16.88 -8.76
N PRO A 213 5.33 -16.46 -9.37
CA PRO A 213 4.59 -17.30 -10.31
C PRO A 213 5.48 -17.81 -11.45
N ALA A 214 5.26 -19.07 -11.88
CA ALA A 214 6.06 -19.71 -12.92
C ALA A 214 6.11 -18.92 -14.23
N MET A 215 5.04 -18.21 -14.57
CA MET A 215 4.96 -17.34 -15.75
C MET A 215 6.01 -16.22 -15.78
N PHE A 216 6.54 -15.81 -14.62
CA PHE A 216 7.60 -14.80 -14.56
C PHE A 216 9.01 -15.39 -14.54
N ALA A 217 9.18 -16.72 -14.46
CA ALA A 217 10.49 -17.32 -14.31
C ALA A 217 11.48 -16.92 -15.41
N LYS A 218 11.03 -16.96 -16.68
CA LYS A 218 11.88 -16.56 -17.82
C LYS A 218 12.23 -15.07 -17.77
N GLY A 219 11.22 -14.21 -17.64
CA GLY A 219 11.43 -12.76 -17.59
C GLY A 219 12.29 -12.33 -16.39
N ASN A 220 12.14 -12.98 -15.24
CA ASN A 220 12.96 -12.72 -14.07
C ASN A 220 14.41 -13.18 -14.25
N ALA A 221 14.66 -14.28 -14.96
CA ALA A 221 16.02 -14.69 -15.29
C ALA A 221 16.70 -13.68 -16.24
N GLU A 222 15.95 -13.11 -17.18
CA GLU A 222 16.41 -12.05 -18.08
C GLU A 222 16.66 -10.74 -17.30
N ALA A 223 15.75 -10.37 -16.39
CA ALA A 223 15.83 -9.19 -15.54
C ALA A 223 17.14 -9.09 -14.73
N LEU A 224 17.66 -10.24 -14.27
CA LEU A 224 18.91 -10.30 -13.49
C LEU A 224 20.17 -10.03 -14.32
N ASN A 225 20.06 -10.11 -15.64
CA ASN A 225 21.16 -9.91 -16.58
C ASN A 225 21.00 -8.61 -17.37
N TRP A 226 20.12 -7.71 -16.93
CA TRP A 226 19.83 -6.50 -17.67
C TRP A 226 21.04 -5.56 -17.73
N GLU A 227 21.40 -5.18 -18.95
CA GLU A 227 22.38 -4.16 -19.26
C GLU A 227 22.02 -3.42 -20.55
N ILE A 228 22.39 -2.15 -20.62
CA ILE A 228 22.35 -1.33 -21.83
C ILE A 228 23.80 -1.11 -22.26
N LYS A 229 24.14 -1.50 -23.48
CA LYS A 229 25.48 -1.26 -24.06
C LYS A 229 25.56 0.14 -24.66
N ARG A 230 26.77 0.68 -24.70
CA ARG A 230 27.07 1.97 -25.36
C ARG A 230 27.12 1.82 -26.87
#